data_AF-A0A434RAL7-F1
#
_entry.id   AF-A0A434RAL7-F1
#
_cell.length_a   1.000
_cell.length_b   1.000
_cell.length_c   1.000
_cell.angle_alpha   90.00
_cell.angle_beta   90.00
_cell.angle_gamma   90.00
#
_symmetry.space_group_name_H-M   'P 1'
#
loop_
_entity.id
_entity.type
_entity.pdbx_description
1 polymer ?
#
loop_
_entity_poly.entity_id
_entity_poly.type
_entity_poly.pdbx_seq_one_letter_code
_entity_poly.pdbx_strand_id
1 'polypeptide(L)' 'MESFAGSLDTEGIPDPDLVIRTSGELRLSNFLLWQAAYSELVFLPCYWPDFSREHLADALRDFAGRERRFGGLAARDVAL' A
#
# COMPACT_ATOMS: atom_id res chain seq x y z
N MET A 1 10.63 22.72 -14.32
CA MET A 1 10.00 21.56 -14.99
C MET A 1 9.20 20.84 -13.93
N GLU A 2 7.92 20.65 -14.16
CA GLU A 2 7.04 19.95 -13.23
C GLU A 2 7.47 18.47 -13.13
N SER A 3 7.42 17.88 -11.93
CA SER A 3 7.75 16.47 -11.75
C SER A 3 6.60 15.60 -12.28
N PHE A 4 6.88 14.38 -12.72
CA PHE A 4 5.81 13.47 -13.16
C PHE A 4 4.73 13.27 -12.09
N ALA A 5 5.14 13.18 -10.82
CA ALA A 5 4.23 13.06 -9.69
C ALA A 5 3.33 14.30 -9.51
N GLY A 6 3.82 15.50 -9.87
CA GLY A 6 3.02 16.74 -9.84
C GLY A 6 1.93 16.78 -10.91
N SER A 7 2.08 16.02 -11.99
CA SER A 7 1.07 15.94 -13.07
C SER A 7 0.02 14.83 -12.87
N LEU A 8 0.01 14.15 -11.72
CA LEU A 8 -1.00 13.13 -11.40
C LEU A 8 -2.21 13.75 -10.70
N ASP A 9 -3.38 13.16 -10.87
CA ASP A 9 -4.63 13.60 -10.22
C ASP A 9 -4.55 13.66 -8.68
N THR A 10 -3.57 12.97 -8.08
CA THR A 10 -3.34 12.94 -6.64
C THR A 10 -2.30 13.95 -6.17
N GLU A 11 -1.97 14.97 -6.98
CA GLU A 11 -1.07 16.04 -6.56
C GLU A 11 -1.51 16.64 -5.21
N GLY A 12 -0.55 16.79 -4.28
CA GLY A 12 -0.81 17.34 -2.95
C GLY A 12 -1.48 16.37 -1.97
N ILE A 13 -1.81 15.15 -2.39
CA ILE A 13 -2.32 14.08 -1.54
C ILE A 13 -1.16 13.12 -1.20
N PRO A 14 -0.95 12.77 0.08
CA PRO A 14 0.06 11.77 0.45
C PRO A 14 -0.22 10.40 -0.19
N ASP A 15 0.84 9.69 -0.58
CA ASP A 15 0.73 8.30 -1.04
C ASP A 15 0.09 7.42 0.04
N PRO A 16 -0.75 6.44 -0.33
CA PRO A 16 -1.37 5.56 0.64
C PRO A 16 -0.34 4.67 1.31
N ASP A 17 -0.44 4.51 2.63
CA ASP A 17 0.38 3.51 3.34
C ASP A 17 -0.18 2.09 3.20
N LEU A 18 -1.49 1.97 3.01
CA LEU A 18 -2.23 0.72 2.98
C LEU A 18 -3.29 0.76 1.86
N VAL A 19 -3.30 -0.26 1.01
CA VAL A 19 -4.36 -0.50 0.02
C VAL A 19 -5.08 -1.80 0.39
N ILE A 20 -6.38 -1.68 0.68
CA ILE A 20 -7.24 -2.83 0.97
C ILE A 20 -8.06 -3.17 -0.28
N ARG A 21 -8.02 -4.44 -0.69
CA ARG A 21 -8.82 -4.95 -1.80
C ARG A 21 -9.70 -6.11 -1.34
N THR A 22 -11.01 -5.94 -1.50
CA THR A 22 -12.02 -6.97 -1.24
C THR A 22 -12.16 -7.93 -2.43
N SER A 23 -13.06 -8.91 -2.31
CA SER A 23 -13.43 -9.92 -3.31
C SER A 23 -12.42 -11.04 -3.57
N GLY A 24 -11.38 -11.18 -2.74
CA GLY A 24 -10.38 -12.26 -2.85
C GLY A 24 -9.42 -12.16 -4.03
N GLU A 25 -9.45 -11.06 -4.79
CA GLU A 25 -8.65 -10.91 -6.00
C GLU A 25 -7.24 -10.36 -5.71
N LEU A 26 -6.20 -11.13 -6.05
CA LEU A 26 -4.80 -10.76 -5.81
C LEU A 26 -4.20 -9.92 -6.95
N ARG A 27 -4.82 -8.77 -7.24
CA ARG A 27 -4.32 -7.81 -8.25
C ARG A 27 -4.65 -6.38 -7.83
N LEU A 28 -4.07 -5.37 -8.48
CA LEU A 28 -4.46 -3.97 -8.27
C LEU A 28 -5.50 -3.46 -9.28
N SER A 29 -5.69 -4.17 -10.41
CA SER A 29 -6.59 -3.72 -11.49
C SER A 29 -6.27 -2.29 -11.98
N ASN A 30 -4.99 -1.95 -12.14
CA ASN A 30 -4.56 -0.61 -12.59
C ASN A 30 -5.02 0.54 -11.67
N PHE A 31 -5.17 0.27 -10.38
CA PHE A 31 -5.52 1.27 -9.37
C PHE A 31 -4.26 1.81 -8.67
N LEU A 32 -4.05 3.13 -8.75
CA LEU A 32 -3.00 3.90 -8.05
C LEU A 32 -1.60 3.29 -8.14
N LEU A 33 -1.18 2.79 -9.32
CA LEU A 33 0.09 2.06 -9.46
C LEU A 33 1.31 2.89 -9.03
N TRP A 34 1.30 4.20 -9.28
CA TRP A 34 2.40 5.09 -8.91
C TRP A 34 2.43 5.32 -7.40
N GLN A 35 1.29 5.70 -6.83
CA GLN A 35 1.14 6.04 -5.41
C GLN A 35 1.29 4.79 -4.53
N ALA A 36 0.91 3.62 -5.04
CA ALA A 36 0.95 2.37 -4.29
C ALA A 36 2.33 1.67 -4.29
N ALA A 37 3.36 2.29 -4.84
CA ALA A 37 4.68 1.66 -5.03
C ALA A 37 5.31 1.11 -3.73
N TYR A 38 5.00 1.73 -2.59
CA TYR A 38 5.46 1.31 -1.26
C TYR A 38 4.31 1.10 -0.26
N SER A 39 3.07 1.00 -0.73
CA SER A 39 1.95 0.66 0.12
C SER A 39 2.01 -0.81 0.53
N GLU A 40 1.57 -1.09 1.74
CA GLU A 40 1.18 -2.44 2.10
C GLU A 40 -0.12 -2.81 1.38
N LEU A 41 -0.20 -4.05 0.88
CA LEU A 41 -1.38 -4.58 0.23
C LEU A 41 -2.05 -5.60 1.14
N VAL A 42 -3.35 -5.41 1.40
CA VAL A 42 -4.18 -6.36 2.14
C VAL A 42 -5.34 -6.80 1.25
N PHE A 43 -5.42 -8.11 1.00
CA PHE A 43 -6.47 -8.71 0.20
C PHE A 43 -7.43 -9.47 1.10
N LEU A 44 -8.72 -9.14 1.03
CA LEU A 44 -9.76 -9.73 1.85
C LEU A 44 -10.73 -10.53 0.97
N PRO A 45 -11.14 -11.74 1.40
CA PRO A 45 -12.03 -12.58 0.62
C PRO A 45 -13.49 -12.08 0.61
N CYS A 46 -13.90 -11.22 1.56
CA CYS A 46 -15.27 -10.69 1.63
C CYS A 46 -15.61 -9.83 0.41
N TYR A 47 -16.87 -9.81 -0.02
CA TYR A 47 -17.32 -8.86 -1.03
C TYR A 47 -17.46 -7.45 -0.44
N TRP A 48 -17.42 -6.42 -1.29
CA TRP A 48 -17.52 -5.03 -0.84
C TRP A 48 -18.80 -4.74 -0.02
N PRO A 49 -20.00 -5.22 -0.41
CA PRO A 49 -21.21 -5.01 0.39
C PRO A 49 -21.16 -5.65 1.79
N ASP A 50 -20.30 -6.66 1.98
CA ASP A 50 -20.13 -7.39 3.24
C ASP A 50 -18.97 -6.84 4.09
N PHE A 51 -18.20 -5.87 3.57
CA PHE A 51 -17.08 -5.27 4.27
C PHE A 51 -17.56 -4.49 5.50
N SER A 52 -16.94 -4.75 6.66
CA SER A 52 -17.38 -4.23 7.95
C SER A 52 -16.26 -3.53 8.70
N ARG A 53 -16.61 -2.89 9.84
CA ARG A 53 -15.64 -2.25 10.74
C ARG A 53 -14.61 -3.25 11.28
N GLU A 54 -15.03 -4.48 11.52
CA GLU A 54 -14.16 -5.57 11.98
C GLU A 54 -13.13 -5.91 10.91
N HIS A 55 -13.55 -6.05 9.65
CA HIS A 55 -12.63 -6.28 8.53
C HIS A 55 -11.58 -5.16 8.40
N LEU A 56 -12.00 -3.89 8.57
CA LEU A 56 -11.07 -2.77 8.58
C LEU A 56 -10.10 -2.83 9.77
N ALA A 57 -10.59 -3.11 10.97
CA ALA A 57 -9.76 -3.24 12.16
C ALA A 57 -8.72 -4.37 12.01
N ASP A 58 -9.11 -5.48 11.38
CA ASP A 58 -8.24 -6.62 11.11
C ASP A 58 -7.15 -6.26 10.11
N ALA A 59 -7.50 -5.56 9.02
CA ALA A 59 -6.54 -5.06 8.04
C ALA A 59 -5.55 -4.07 8.65
N LEU A 60 -6.00 -3.19 9.55
CA LEU A 60 -5.13 -2.25 10.27
C LEU A 60 -4.20 -2.96 11.27
N ARG A 61 -4.68 -4.02 11.94
CA ARG A 61 -3.84 -4.83 12.83
C ARG A 61 -2.75 -5.57 12.07
N ASP A 62 -3.09 -6.15 10.92
CA ASP A 62 -2.11 -6.78 10.03
C ASP A 62 -1.09 -5.75 9.55
N PHE A 63 -1.54 -4.60 9.04
CA PHE A 63 -0.67 -3.49 8.64
C PHE A 63 0.30 -3.06 9.76
N ALA A 64 -0.19 -2.87 10.98
CA ALA A 64 0.63 -2.45 12.11
C ALA A 64 1.68 -3.49 12.54
N GLY A 65 1.45 -4.77 12.23
CA GLY A 65 2.38 -5.86 12.52
C GLY A 65 3.50 -6.03 11.49
N ARG A 66 3.44 -5.34 10.35
CA ARG A 66 4.43 -5.47 9.27
C ARG A 66 5.58 -4.47 9.43
N GLU A 67 6.81 -4.97 9.27
CA GLU A 67 7.99 -4.11 9.15
C GLU A 67 8.19 -3.65 7.70
N ARG A 68 7.94 -2.36 7.44
CA ARG A 68 8.12 -1.77 6.11
C ARG A 68 9.61 -1.63 5.79
N ARG A 69 10.05 -2.29 4.74
CA ARG A 69 11.41 -2.17 4.19
C ARG A 69 11.37 -1.32 2.93
N PHE A 70 11.63 -0.02 3.06
CA PHE A 70 11.63 0.96 1.96
C PHE A 70 12.85 0.84 1.03
N GLY A 71 13.27 -0.38 0.69
CA GLY A 71 14.43 -0.60 -0.17
C GLY A 71 15.76 -0.13 0.43
N GLY A 72 15.84 0.08 1.75
CA GLY A 72 17.10 0.30 2.44
C GLY A 72 17.99 -0.91 2.22
N LEU A 73 18.98 -0.79 1.34
CA LEU A 73 20.13 -1.69 1.33
C LEU A 73 20.67 -1.65 2.76
N ALA A 74 20.60 -2.75 3.50
CA ALA A 74 21.32 -2.87 4.76
C ALA A 74 22.74 -2.36 4.48
N ALA A 75 23.20 -1.39 5.27
CA ALA A 75 24.54 -0.85 5.12
C ALA A 75 25.47 -2.05 4.98
N ARG A 76 26.05 -2.23 3.79
CA ARG A 76 27.13 -3.19 3.65
C ARG A 76 28.19 -2.68 4.59
N ASP A 77 28.40 -3.40 5.69
CA ASP A 77 29.64 -3.29 6.43
C ASP A 77 30.73 -3.54 5.40
N VAL A 78 31.31 -2.45 4.90
CA VAL A 78 32.56 -2.52 4.17
C VAL A 78 33.57 -2.90 5.24
N ALA A 79 33.73 -4.22 5.40
CA ALA A 79 34.85 -4.78 6.12
C ALA A 79 36.13 -4.18 5.50
N LEU A 80 36.95 -3.62 6.40
CA LEU A 80 38.22 -2.94 6.16
C LEU A 80 39.13 -3.67 5.16
#